data_AF-A0A0F9NXS9-F1
#
_entry.id   AF-A0A0F9NXS9-F1
#
_cell.length_a   1.000
_cell.length_b   1.000
_cell.length_c   1.000
_cell.angle_alpha   90.00
_cell.angle_beta   90.00
_cell.angle_gamma   90.00
#
_symmetry.space_group_name_H-M   'P 1'
#
loop_
_entity.id
_entity.type
_entity.pdbx_description
1 polymer ?
#
loop_
_entity_poly.entity_id
_entity_poly.type
_entity_poly.pdbx_seq_one_letter_code
_entity_poly.pdbx_strand_id
1 'polypeptide(L)'
;MVVSFVFALTSTPVSNDAFSLYLNGQLRLRGTDYTQTGTVVTWLDPGGVILLIPDELIARYNDIGGSAGVDSFEGRTGIVVGVLNDYDASLVNNDST
;
A
#
# COMPACT_ATOMS: atom_id res chain seq x y z
N MET A 1 15.81 13.09 25.70
CA MET A 1 15.98 13.13 24.24
C MET A 1 15.22 11.93 23.70
N VAL A 2 14.11 12.15 23.01
CA VAL A 2 13.36 11.06 22.37
C VAL A 2 14.13 10.67 21.12
N VAL A 3 14.57 9.42 21.03
CA VAL A 3 15.23 8.90 19.84
C VAL A 3 14.13 8.49 18.88
N SER A 4 13.89 9.29 17.84
CA SER A 4 12.97 8.90 16.76
C SER A 4 13.67 7.88 15.88
N PHE A 5 13.16 6.65 15.88
CA PHE A 5 13.59 5.63 14.93
C PHE A 5 12.78 5.76 13.66
N VAL A 6 13.49 5.64 12.54
CA VAL A 6 12.94 5.79 11.20
C VAL A 6 13.11 4.46 10.47
N PHE A 7 12.00 3.94 9.98
CA PHE A 7 11.93 2.72 9.19
C PHE A 7 11.45 3.06 7.78
N ALA A 8 12.15 2.57 6.76
CA ALA A 8 11.81 2.83 5.37
C ALA A 8 11.07 1.63 4.76
N LEU A 9 9.90 1.90 4.21
CA LEU A 9 9.12 1.01 3.37
C LEU A 9 9.71 0.95 1.96
N THR A 10 9.52 -0.17 1.27
CA THR A 10 10.01 -0.37 -0.10
C THR A 10 9.19 0.39 -1.15
N SER A 11 7.93 0.71 -0.85
CA SER A 11 7.02 1.46 -1.72
C SER A 11 6.06 2.31 -0.90
N THR A 12 5.62 3.43 -1.47
CA THR A 12 4.63 4.30 -0.82
C THR A 12 3.29 3.57 -0.73
N PRO A 13 2.74 3.37 0.47
CA PRO A 13 1.42 2.77 0.64
C PRO A 13 0.33 3.62 -0.02
N VAL A 14 -0.56 2.98 -0.79
CA VAL A 14 -1.65 3.66 -1.51
C VAL A 14 -2.80 4.10 -0.60
N SER A 15 -2.89 3.54 0.61
CA SER A 15 -3.87 3.87 1.63
C SER A 15 -3.31 3.64 3.04
N ASN A 16 -4.04 4.08 4.06
CA ASN A 16 -3.66 3.84 5.46
C ASN A 16 -3.74 2.36 5.87
N ASP A 17 -4.52 1.56 5.16
CA ASP A 17 -4.75 0.14 5.45
C ASP A 17 -3.89 -0.80 4.59
N ALA A 18 -3.04 -0.24 3.72
CA ALA A 18 -2.20 -1.00 2.79
C ALA A 18 -1.17 -1.92 3.48
N PHE A 19 -0.86 -1.68 4.76
CA PHE A 19 -0.02 -2.58 5.55
C PHE A 19 -0.37 -2.55 7.03
N SER A 20 0.02 -3.61 7.74
CA SER A 20 0.04 -3.70 9.20
C SER A 20 1.48 -3.69 9.70
N LEU A 21 1.74 -2.94 10.78
CA LEU A 21 3.06 -2.87 11.42
C LEU A 21 3.08 -3.72 12.68
N TYR A 22 4.12 -4.54 12.84
CA TYR A 22 4.32 -5.40 14.00
C TYR A 22 5.67 -5.10 14.66
N LEU A 23 5.68 -5.01 15.98
CA LEU A 23 6.89 -4.96 16.79
C LEU A 23 6.95 -6.24 17.64
N ASN A 24 7.94 -7.09 17.42
CA ASN A 24 8.07 -8.40 18.09
C ASN A 24 6.77 -9.22 17.99
N GLY A 25 6.13 -9.19 16.82
CA GLY A 25 4.86 -9.88 16.56
C GLY A 25 3.60 -9.18 17.10
N GLN A 26 3.71 -8.07 17.85
CA GLN A 26 2.55 -7.31 18.33
C GLN A 26 2.13 -6.23 17.32
N LEU A 27 0.86 -6.22 16.96
CA LEU A 27 0.27 -5.20 16.06
C LEU A 27 0.38 -3.80 16.68
N ARG A 28 0.75 -2.82 15.86
CA ARG A 28 0.85 -1.41 16.23
C ARG A 28 -0.20 -0.57 15.52
N LEU A 29 -0.70 0.43 16.23
CA LEU A 29 -1.76 1.33 15.78
C LEU A 29 -1.16 2.60 15.18
N ARG A 30 -1.52 2.87 13.93
CA ARG A 30 -1.16 4.10 13.23
C ARG A 30 -1.75 5.33 13.93
N GLY A 31 -0.98 6.41 14.00
CA GLY A 31 -1.37 7.66 14.64
C GLY A 31 -1.21 7.65 16.16
N THR A 32 -1.09 6.47 16.78
CA THR A 32 -0.84 6.30 18.21
C THR A 32 0.59 5.82 18.46
N ASP A 33 0.97 4.71 17.83
CA ASP A 33 2.27 4.06 18.03
C ASP A 33 3.31 4.52 17.02
N TYR A 34 2.87 4.86 15.81
CA TYR A 34 3.72 5.33 14.73
C TYR A 34 2.96 6.28 13.79
N THR A 35 3.69 7.15 13.09
CA THR A 35 3.18 7.87 11.91
C THR A 35 3.84 7.35 10.64
N GLN A 36 3.22 7.64 9.49
CA GLN A 36 3.79 7.34 8.17
C GLN A 36 3.71 8.57 7.29
N THR A 37 4.77 8.85 6.54
CA THR A 37 4.82 9.88 5.50
C THR A 37 5.58 9.33 4.30
N GLY A 38 4.88 9.13 3.18
CA GLY A 38 5.47 8.44 2.02
C GLY A 38 5.92 7.03 2.38
N THR A 39 7.18 6.70 2.14
CA THR A 39 7.77 5.42 2.56
C THR A 39 8.29 5.42 4.00
N VAL A 40 8.23 6.54 4.70
CA VAL A 40 8.87 6.67 6.01
C VAL A 40 7.87 6.38 7.12
N VAL A 41 8.20 5.42 7.97
CA VAL A 41 7.50 5.15 9.24
C VAL A 41 8.33 5.73 10.37
N THR A 42 7.70 6.55 11.20
CA THR A 42 8.30 7.19 12.37
C THR A 42 7.68 6.61 13.63
N TRP A 43 8.50 6.04 14.50
CA TRP A 43 8.05 5.56 15.80
C TRP A 43 7.73 6.73 16.74
N LEU A 44 6.57 6.70 17.39
CA LEU A 44 6.10 7.79 18.26
C LEU A 44 6.37 7.57 19.76
N ASP A 45 7.01 6.46 20.14
CA ASP A 45 7.21 6.07 21.54
C ASP A 45 5.88 5.95 22.33
N PRO A 46 4.99 5.02 21.92
CA PRO A 46 3.70 4.85 22.58
C PRO A 46 3.89 4.33 24.00
N GLY A 47 3.67 5.19 25.00
CA GLY A 47 3.70 4.80 26.40
C GLY A 47 5.09 4.45 26.93
N GLY A 48 6.16 4.98 26.33
CA GLY A 48 7.54 4.74 26.80
C GLY A 48 8.17 3.45 26.26
N VAL A 49 7.59 2.86 25.21
CA VAL A 49 8.18 1.73 24.48
C VAL A 49 9.30 2.27 23.58
N ILE A 50 10.51 2.23 24.12
CA ILE A 50 11.76 2.51 23.39
C ILE A 50 12.11 1.29 22.54
N LEU A 51 12.32 1.49 21.24
CA LEU A 51 12.85 0.45 20.36
C LEU A 51 14.30 0.12 20.73
N LEU A 52 14.54 -1.15 21.01
CA LEU A 52 15.86 -1.69 21.33
C LEU A 52 16.43 -2.43 20.11
N ILE A 53 17.76 -2.58 20.07
CA ILE A 53 18.46 -3.34 19.01
C ILE A 53 17.91 -4.77 18.78
N PRO A 54 17.49 -5.55 19.79
CA PRO A 54 16.91 -6.87 19.56
C PRO A 54 15.48 -6.85 19.02
N ASP A 55 14.83 -5.69 18.96
CA ASP A 55 13.44 -5.62 18.52
C ASP A 55 13.32 -5.78 17.01
N GLU A 56 12.32 -6.55 16.60
CA GLU A 56 12.00 -6.77 15.19
C GLU A 56 10.77 -5.95 14.80
N LEU A 57 10.97 -5.01 13.87
CA LEU A 57 9.90 -4.24 13.26
C LEU A 57 9.59 -4.79 11.86
N ILE A 58 8.37 -5.30 11.68
CA ILE A 58 7.92 -5.90 10.42
C ILE A 58 6.73 -5.11 9.88
N ALA A 59 6.83 -4.67 8.63
CA ALA A 59 5.67 -4.22 7.85
C ALA A 59 5.16 -5.36 6.97
N ARG A 60 3.93 -5.80 7.21
CA ARG A 60 3.25 -6.79 6.37
C ARG A 60 2.26 -6.07 5.47
N TYR A 61 2.51 -6.07 4.18
CA TYR A 61 1.61 -5.50 3.20
C TYR A 61 0.36 -6.37 3.07
N ASN A 62 -0.80 -5.73 3.22
CA ASN A 62 -2.11 -6.34 2.99
C ASN A 62 -2.65 -5.97 1.60
N ASP A 63 -1.88 -5.19 0.84
CA ASP A 63 -2.31 -4.62 -0.42
C ASP A 63 -2.47 -5.70 -1.50
N ILE A 64 -3.71 -6.09 -1.75
CA ILE A 64 -4.16 -6.77 -2.97
C ILE A 64 -4.50 -5.72 -4.05
N GLY A 65 -4.36 -4.43 -3.75
CA GLY A 65 -4.82 -3.27 -4.51
C GLY A 65 -3.74 -2.60 -5.36
N GLY A 66 -2.64 -3.28 -5.66
CA GLY A 66 -1.96 -3.02 -6.91
C GLY A 66 -2.96 -3.33 -8.00
N SER A 67 -3.63 -2.32 -8.55
CA SER A 67 -4.46 -2.45 -9.73
C SER A 67 -3.70 -3.32 -10.73
N ALA A 68 -4.09 -4.59 -10.85
CA ALA A 68 -4.00 -5.32 -12.11
C ALA A 68 -5.01 -4.72 -13.12
N GLY A 69 -5.63 -3.58 -12.80
CA GLY A 69 -6.29 -2.70 -13.74
C GLY A 69 -5.25 -2.12 -14.69
N VAL A 70 -5.57 -2.18 -15.97
CA VAL A 70 -4.79 -1.62 -17.07
C VAL A 70 -4.32 -0.21 -16.73
N ASP A 71 -3.00 0.04 -16.77
CA ASP A 71 -2.41 1.37 -16.50
C ASP A 71 -3.04 2.46 -17.38
N SER A 72 -3.28 2.10 -18.64
CA SER A 72 -4.12 2.87 -19.54
C SER A 72 -4.73 2.00 -20.65
N PHE A 73 -5.99 2.25 -20.98
CA PHE A 73 -6.64 1.66 -22.16
C PHE A 73 -7.12 2.80 -23.07
N GLU A 74 -6.64 2.82 -24.31
CA GLU A 74 -6.99 3.88 -25.29
C GLU A 74 -6.77 5.29 -24.72
N GLY A 75 -5.67 5.50 -23.98
CA GLY A 75 -5.31 6.79 -23.36
C GLY A 75 -6.08 7.16 -22.09
N ARG A 76 -7.01 6.31 -21.61
CA ARG A 76 -7.75 6.51 -20.35
C ARG A 76 -7.04 5.82 -19.19
N THR A 77 -6.87 6.51 -18.06
CA THR A 77 -6.25 5.97 -16.85
C THR A 77 -7.29 5.66 -15.76
N GLY A 78 -6.98 4.74 -14.85
CA GLY A 78 -7.86 4.36 -13.74
C GLY A 78 -8.85 3.24 -14.10
N ILE A 79 -10.03 3.23 -13.47
CA ILE A 79 -11.07 2.23 -13.76
C ILE A 79 -11.58 2.44 -15.19
N VAL A 80 -11.24 1.52 -16.09
CA VAL A 80 -11.70 1.53 -17.47
C VAL A 80 -13.12 0.97 -17.53
N VAL A 81 -14.10 1.85 -17.67
CA VAL A 81 -15.48 1.48 -18.00
C VAL A 81 -15.63 1.46 -19.52
N GLY A 82 -16.25 0.41 -20.06
CA GLY A 82 -16.50 0.31 -21.50
C GLY A 82 -17.35 1.48 -22.00
N VAL A 83 -16.89 2.17 -23.04
CA VAL A 83 -17.61 3.24 -23.73
C VAL A 83 -17.89 2.86 -25.19
N LEU A 84 -18.83 3.57 -25.81
CA LEU A 84 -19.13 3.40 -27.23
C LEU A 84 -17.88 3.68 -28.06
N ASN A 85 -17.54 2.74 -28.97
CA ASN A 85 -16.35 2.73 -29.83
C ASN A 85 -15.02 2.30 -29.19
N ASP A 86 -15.03 1.68 -28.01
CA ASP A 86 -13.82 1.04 -27.47
C ASP A 86 -13.30 -0.13 -28.32
N TYR A 87 -14.20 -0.73 -29.09
CA TYR A 87 -13.89 -1.79 -30.03
C TYR A 87 -14.59 -1.49 -31.35
N ASP A 88 -13.83 -1.51 -32.44
CA ASP A 88 -14.41 -1.55 -33.78
C ASP A 88 -15.02 -2.95 -34.00
N ALA A 89 -16.18 -3.02 -34.65
CA ALA A 89 -16.83 -4.29 -34.98
C ALA A 89 -15.91 -5.23 -35.80
N SER A 90 -14.96 -4.68 -36.55
CA SER A 90 -13.93 -5.44 -37.28
C SER A 90 -12.88 -6.11 -36.38
N LEU A 91 -12.82 -5.75 -35.10
CA LEU A 91 -11.92 -6.32 -34.10
C LEU A 91 -12.62 -7.37 -33.20
N VAL A 92 -13.92 -7.59 -33.39
CA VAL A 92 -14.71 -8.55 -32.60
C VAL A 92 -15.09 -9.75 -33.45
N ASN A 93 -14.54 -10.93 -33.13
CA ASN A 93 -14.97 -12.20 -33.71
C ASN A 93 -16.02 -12.87 -32.83
N ASN A 94 -17.05 -13.46 -33.44
CA ASN A 94 -17.99 -14.35 -32.77
C ASN A 94 -17.67 -15.80 -33.14
N ASP A 95 -16.92 -16.48 -32.27
CA ASP A 95 -16.49 -17.87 -32.48
C ASP A 95 -17.53 -18.91 -32.01
N SER A 96 -18.80 -18.52 -31.88
CA SER A 96 -19.87 -19.46 -31.52
C SER A 96 -20.24 -20.33 -32.73
N THR A 97 -20.09 -21.65 -32.60
CA THR A 97 -20.54 -22.67 -33.57
C THR A 97 -22.01 -23.03 -33.40
#